data_AF-A0AAF0Q2M6-F1
#
_entry.id   AF-A0AAF0Q2M6-F1
#
_cell.length_a   1.000
_cell.length_b   1.000
_cell.length_c   1.000
_cell.angle_alpha   90.00
_cell.angle_beta   90.00
_cell.angle_gamma   90.00
#
_symmetry.space_group_name_H-M   'P 1'
#
loop_
_entity.id
_entity.type
_entity.pdbx_description
1 polymer ?
#
loop_
_entity_poly.entity_id
_entity_poly.type
_entity_poly.pdbx_seq_one_letter_code
_entity_poly.pdbx_strand_id
1 'polypeptide(L)'
;MTKKREVEDGMVPEESNAKRQKVMDQSSPSLPPVAFENPLLPLASYDDDEDDEDSGGKGHIAEQVINNGGDKEQNGYSSDDEEDEDDGRSQGKRNRAIEIRRDCPYLDTVNRQVLDFDFEKFCSVSLTNLNVYACLVCGKYFQGRGPKSHAYTHSLEAGHHVFINLRTEKVYCLPDGYEVIDPSLDDIIHVLNPRFTQEQVKQLDKSRQWSRALDGSDYLPGTVGLNNIKETDFVNVTIQSLMRVTPLRNFFLIPENYQHNRSPLVHRFGELTRKIWHARNFKGQVSPHEFLQAVMKASKKRFRIGAQSDPVEFMSWLLNTLHTELRSSKKGSSIIHRCFQGELEVVKEMHNRSIAEKRENGEDGEHESHNIGMETSRMPFIMLGLDLPPPPLFTDVMEKNIIPQVPLFNILKKFDGDTITEVVRPRIARMRYRVTKLPKYLILHMRRFTKNNFFMEKNPTLVNFPVKNLELKDYIPLPAPKENEKLRSKYDLIANIVHDGKPGEGSYRVFVQRKSEELWYEMQDLHVSETLPQMVALSETYMQIYEQHQQ
;
A
#
# COMPACT_ATOMS: atom_id res chain seq x y z
N MET A 1 22.64 81.16 -5.15
CA MET A 1 22.63 81.88 -3.85
C MET A 1 23.44 81.08 -2.83
N THR A 2 23.66 81.63 -1.64
CA THR A 2 24.57 81.18 -0.55
C THR A 2 24.24 79.86 0.16
N LYS A 3 25.31 79.13 0.60
CA LYS A 3 25.66 78.50 1.93
C LYS A 3 24.54 78.01 2.89
N LYS A 4 24.70 77.05 3.83
CA LYS A 4 25.78 76.14 4.39
C LYS A 4 25.95 74.83 3.56
N ARG A 5 26.68 73.72 3.85
CA ARG A 5 27.75 73.18 4.77
C ARG A 5 27.65 73.16 6.33
N GLU A 6 27.41 71.98 6.93
CA GLU A 6 27.87 71.51 8.27
C GLU A 6 28.01 69.95 8.23
N VAL A 7 29.07 69.20 8.62
CA VAL A 7 30.36 69.38 9.37
C VAL A 7 30.24 69.00 10.86
N GLU A 8 31.12 68.21 11.51
CA GLU A 8 32.10 67.10 11.24
C GLU A 8 32.61 66.69 12.66
N ASP A 9 32.94 65.45 13.09
CA ASP A 9 33.11 64.10 12.50
C ASP A 9 32.46 63.04 13.47
N GLY A 10 32.94 61.85 13.93
CA GLY A 10 34.17 61.06 13.71
C GLY A 10 34.39 59.87 14.70
N MET A 11 35.44 59.07 14.46
CA MET A 11 36.12 58.03 15.30
C MET A 11 35.52 56.62 15.57
N VAL A 12 36.45 55.64 15.63
CA VAL A 12 36.32 54.19 15.94
C VAL A 12 37.38 53.85 17.02
N PRO A 13 37.19 52.81 17.87
CA PRO A 13 38.10 51.65 17.78
C PRO A 13 37.43 50.28 18.05
N GLU A 14 38.19 49.20 17.89
CA GLU A 14 37.82 47.80 18.09
C GLU A 14 37.77 47.39 19.57
N GLU A 15 37.05 46.32 19.93
CA GLU A 15 37.71 45.07 20.38
C GLU A 15 36.78 43.83 20.47
N SER A 16 37.39 42.69 20.78
CA SER A 16 36.85 41.32 20.68
C SER A 16 35.79 40.91 21.73
N ASN A 17 34.90 39.97 21.36
CA ASN A 17 34.96 38.59 21.89
C ASN A 17 33.95 37.62 21.25
N ALA A 18 34.24 36.31 21.31
CA ALA A 18 33.38 35.25 20.77
C ALA A 18 32.63 34.48 21.88
N LYS A 19 31.45 33.93 21.55
CA LYS A 19 30.82 32.83 22.32
C LYS A 19 29.96 31.94 21.43
N ARG A 20 30.10 30.62 21.60
CA ARG A 20 29.33 29.57 20.91
C ARG A 20 27.94 29.43 21.53
N GLN A 21 26.96 28.98 20.75
CA GLN A 21 25.76 28.34 21.30
C GLN A 21 25.45 27.04 20.53
N LYS A 22 24.92 26.03 21.23
CA LYS A 22 24.79 24.65 20.74
C LYS A 22 23.49 24.42 19.95
N VAL A 23 23.58 23.57 18.93
CA VAL A 23 22.46 22.73 18.48
C VAL A 23 22.34 21.54 19.43
N MET A 24 21.12 21.03 19.66
CA MET A 24 20.87 19.82 20.46
C MET A 24 20.15 18.78 19.62
N ASP A 25 20.84 17.66 19.34
CA ASP A 25 20.19 16.40 18.99
C ASP A 25 19.51 15.80 20.23
N GLN A 26 18.45 15.02 19.99
CA GLN A 26 17.91 14.06 20.96
C GLN A 26 17.60 12.73 20.26
N SER A 27 18.43 11.73 20.54
CA SER A 27 18.23 10.35 20.10
C SER A 27 17.05 9.69 20.82
N SER A 28 16.50 8.64 20.23
CA SER A 28 15.44 7.79 20.81
C SER A 28 15.93 6.33 20.87
N PRO A 29 15.57 5.56 21.92
CA PRO A 29 16.19 4.27 22.19
C PRO A 29 15.74 3.16 21.22
N SER A 30 16.68 2.26 20.93
CA SER A 30 16.46 1.01 20.18
C SER A 30 15.85 -0.08 21.06
N LEU A 31 15.17 -1.03 20.43
CA LEU A 31 14.60 -2.24 21.05
C LEU A 31 14.88 -3.46 20.13
N PRO A 32 14.97 -4.68 20.69
CA PRO A 32 15.77 -5.75 20.10
C PRO A 32 15.16 -6.41 18.84
N PRO A 33 16.01 -6.94 17.94
CA PRO A 33 15.57 -7.68 16.77
C PRO A 33 15.01 -9.06 17.14
N VAL A 34 13.96 -9.48 16.43
CA VAL A 34 13.44 -10.86 16.45
C VAL A 34 13.59 -11.43 15.04
N ALA A 35 14.35 -12.52 14.91
CA ALA A 35 14.74 -13.07 13.63
C ALA A 35 13.60 -13.79 12.90
N PHE A 36 13.53 -13.62 11.58
CA PHE A 36 12.83 -14.52 10.65
C PHE A 36 13.57 -14.55 9.31
N GLU A 37 13.85 -15.74 8.81
CA GLU A 37 14.53 -15.96 7.52
C GLU A 37 13.55 -15.87 6.33
N ASN A 38 13.97 -15.26 5.22
CA ASN A 38 13.24 -15.34 3.95
C ASN A 38 14.22 -15.27 2.75
N PRO A 39 14.63 -16.40 2.13
CA PRO A 39 15.86 -16.47 1.32
C PRO A 39 15.92 -15.76 -0.05
N LEU A 40 14.94 -14.91 -0.42
CA LEU A 40 14.84 -14.31 -1.76
C LEU A 40 15.17 -12.80 -1.82
N LEU A 41 15.63 -12.22 -0.71
CA LEU A 41 16.29 -10.92 -0.67
C LEU A 41 17.69 -11.09 -0.06
N PRO A 42 18.77 -10.58 -0.69
CA PRO A 42 20.03 -10.40 0.01
C PRO A 42 19.84 -9.30 1.04
N LEU A 43 19.72 -9.65 2.32
CA LEU A 43 19.71 -8.63 3.38
C LEU A 43 21.07 -7.93 3.39
N ALA A 44 21.03 -6.60 3.38
CA ALA A 44 22.16 -5.80 3.85
C ALA A 44 22.11 -5.83 5.38
N SER A 45 23.00 -6.58 6.01
CA SER A 45 23.35 -6.36 7.41
C SER A 45 23.95 -4.96 7.55
N TYR A 46 23.63 -4.33 8.67
CA TYR A 46 24.43 -3.25 9.24
C TYR A 46 25.29 -3.94 10.29
N ASP A 47 26.59 -4.01 10.01
CA ASP A 47 27.61 -4.49 10.93
C ASP A 47 28.43 -3.25 11.31
N ASP A 48 28.09 -2.62 12.44
CA ASP A 48 28.83 -1.50 13.01
C ASP A 48 29.81 -2.07 14.05
N ASP A 49 31.09 -2.13 13.71
CA ASP A 49 32.18 -2.50 14.63
C ASP A 49 32.55 -1.26 15.49
N GLU A 50 32.18 -1.27 16.77
CA GLU A 50 32.77 -0.38 17.79
C GLU A 50 33.28 -1.22 18.97
N ASP A 51 34.62 -1.27 19.14
CA ASP A 51 35.28 -1.73 20.35
C ASP A 51 34.99 -0.78 21.51
N ASP A 52 34.66 -1.29 22.70
CA ASP A 52 34.72 -0.49 23.94
C ASP A 52 35.00 -1.36 25.19
N GLU A 53 35.60 -0.77 26.22
CA GLU A 53 36.40 -1.49 27.23
C GLU A 53 35.59 -2.14 28.39
N ASP A 54 35.97 -3.37 28.81
CA ASP A 54 35.41 -4.01 30.01
C ASP A 54 35.98 -3.38 31.30
N SER A 55 35.08 -2.92 32.19
CA SER A 55 35.43 -2.52 33.56
C SER A 55 34.30 -2.78 34.58
N GLY A 56 33.90 -4.04 34.70
CA GLY A 56 33.71 -4.72 35.99
C GLY A 56 32.62 -4.26 36.98
N GLY A 57 31.73 -5.18 37.37
CA GLY A 57 30.79 -4.96 38.49
C GLY A 57 29.96 -6.19 38.87
N LYS A 58 30.48 -7.06 39.76
CA LYS A 58 29.72 -8.21 40.28
C LYS A 58 28.73 -7.81 41.37
N GLY A 59 27.46 -8.21 41.23
CA GLY A 59 26.42 -8.06 42.26
C GLY A 59 25.38 -9.19 42.22
N HIS A 60 25.60 -10.25 42.99
CA HIS A 60 24.60 -11.31 43.21
C HIS A 60 23.61 -10.92 44.30
N ILE A 61 22.31 -10.95 44.00
CA ILE A 61 21.24 -11.30 44.94
C ILE A 61 20.29 -12.26 44.21
N ALA A 62 19.68 -13.20 44.93
CA ALA A 62 18.77 -14.22 44.38
C ALA A 62 17.40 -14.19 45.11
N GLU A 63 16.60 -15.25 44.91
CA GLU A 63 15.31 -15.53 45.61
C GLU A 63 14.08 -14.73 45.09
N GLN A 64 12.85 -15.26 45.10
CA GLN A 64 12.35 -16.60 45.50
C GLN A 64 11.06 -16.99 44.71
N VAL A 65 10.59 -18.25 44.84
CA VAL A 65 9.48 -18.81 44.04
C VAL A 65 8.15 -18.88 44.82
N ILE A 66 7.24 -17.94 44.53
CA ILE A 66 5.79 -17.89 44.82
C ILE A 66 4.91 -18.78 43.91
N ASN A 67 4.35 -19.92 44.33
CA ASN A 67 3.42 -20.75 43.53
C ASN A 67 1.94 -20.53 43.95
N ASN A 68 1.02 -20.33 42.99
CA ASN A 68 -0.46 -20.48 43.04
C ASN A 68 -1.08 -19.96 41.72
N GLY A 69 -2.25 -20.42 41.22
CA GLY A 69 -3.13 -21.50 41.68
C GLY A 69 -4.60 -21.24 41.28
N GLY A 70 -5.11 -21.91 40.24
CA GLY A 70 -6.45 -21.65 39.66
C GLY A 70 -6.49 -20.47 38.68
N ASP A 71 -7.50 -20.31 37.82
CA ASP A 71 -8.63 -21.22 37.53
C ASP A 71 -9.13 -21.06 36.08
N LYS A 72 -10.13 -21.87 35.66
CA LYS A 72 -10.73 -21.82 34.32
C LYS A 72 -12.02 -21.00 34.30
N GLU A 73 -12.13 -20.03 33.40
CA GLU A 73 -13.44 -19.55 32.94
C GLU A 73 -13.54 -19.47 31.41
N GLN A 74 -14.73 -19.82 30.90
CA GLN A 74 -15.13 -19.70 29.51
C GLN A 74 -16.00 -18.44 29.39
N ASN A 75 -15.65 -17.51 28.51
CA ASN A 75 -16.57 -16.41 28.18
C ASN A 75 -17.21 -16.64 26.81
N GLY A 76 -18.55 -16.76 26.83
CA GLY A 76 -19.39 -16.95 25.65
C GLY A 76 -19.75 -15.64 24.96
N TYR A 77 -20.68 -15.74 24.02
CA TYR A 77 -21.22 -14.59 23.28
C TYR A 77 -22.11 -13.74 24.20
N SER A 78 -21.88 -12.43 24.23
CA SER A 78 -22.90 -11.47 24.69
C SER A 78 -23.78 -11.03 23.52
N SER A 79 -25.04 -10.72 23.81
CA SER A 79 -25.85 -9.84 22.98
C SER A 79 -25.43 -8.39 23.22
N ASP A 80 -25.51 -7.54 22.20
CA ASP A 80 -25.39 -6.09 22.34
C ASP A 80 -26.81 -5.52 22.58
N ASP A 81 -27.23 -5.41 23.84
CA ASP A 81 -28.43 -4.65 24.22
C ASP A 81 -28.06 -3.16 24.45
N GLU A 82 -28.96 -2.24 24.07
CA GLU A 82 -28.73 -0.79 24.18
C GLU A 82 -29.00 -0.29 25.62
N GLU A 83 -27.95 -0.02 26.40
CA GLU A 83 -28.03 0.74 27.65
C GLU A 83 -27.40 2.13 27.52
N ASP A 84 -28.24 3.18 27.49
CA ASP A 84 -27.83 4.57 27.70
C ASP A 84 -27.54 4.80 29.20
N GLU A 85 -26.33 5.23 29.55
CA GLU A 85 -26.00 5.71 30.91
C GLU A 85 -26.70 7.06 31.19
N ASP A 86 -27.63 7.08 32.15
CA ASP A 86 -28.13 8.33 32.74
C ASP A 86 -28.27 8.22 34.27
N ASP A 87 -27.65 9.16 34.97
CA ASP A 87 -27.47 9.11 36.42
C ASP A 87 -28.53 9.98 37.13
N GLY A 88 -29.31 9.33 38.02
CA GLY A 88 -30.17 10.01 39.00
C GLY A 88 -31.70 10.00 38.76
N ARG A 89 -32.39 9.19 39.57
CA ARG A 89 -33.78 9.38 40.05
C ARG A 89 -34.95 9.21 39.06
N SER A 90 -35.29 7.96 38.82
CA SER A 90 -36.64 7.42 39.11
C SER A 90 -37.87 8.20 38.63
N GLN A 91 -38.12 8.26 37.31
CA GLN A 91 -39.50 8.37 36.81
C GLN A 91 -39.68 7.78 35.39
N GLY A 92 -40.25 6.57 35.33
CA GLY A 92 -40.87 5.96 34.14
C GLY A 92 -40.02 5.82 32.86
N LYS A 93 -39.36 4.66 32.67
CA LYS A 93 -38.84 4.22 31.35
C LYS A 93 -40.02 4.10 30.36
N ARG A 94 -40.32 5.16 29.62
CA ARG A 94 -41.04 5.09 28.34
C ARG A 94 -40.01 4.79 27.26
N ASN A 95 -40.07 3.61 26.65
CA ASN A 95 -39.39 3.38 25.38
C ASN A 95 -39.97 4.37 24.36
N ARG A 96 -39.22 5.43 24.05
CA ARG A 96 -39.55 6.33 22.94
C ARG A 96 -39.32 5.56 21.65
N ALA A 97 -40.38 4.94 21.13
CA ALA A 97 -40.39 4.47 19.76
C ALA A 97 -39.98 5.64 18.86
N ILE A 98 -38.94 5.44 18.04
CA ILE A 98 -38.44 6.46 17.13
C ILE A 98 -39.55 6.73 16.13
N GLU A 99 -40.07 7.96 16.11
CA GLU A 99 -41.05 8.38 15.11
C GLU A 99 -40.35 8.38 13.74
N ILE A 100 -40.99 7.81 12.73
CA ILE A 100 -40.48 7.75 11.36
C ILE A 100 -41.28 8.74 10.52
N ARG A 101 -40.60 9.72 9.92
CA ARG A 101 -41.23 10.69 9.01
C ARG A 101 -40.62 10.61 7.61
N ARG A 102 -41.46 10.89 6.62
CA ARG A 102 -41.06 11.13 5.22
C ARG A 102 -40.96 12.62 4.98
N ASP A 103 -41.98 13.36 5.42
CA ASP A 103 -42.05 14.81 5.32
C ASP A 103 -41.18 15.50 6.39
N CYS A 104 -39.90 15.72 6.08
CA CYS A 104 -38.98 16.51 6.90
C CYS A 104 -38.78 17.90 6.27
N PRO A 105 -39.07 19.00 6.99
CA PRO A 105 -39.06 20.35 6.41
C PRO A 105 -37.65 20.91 6.18
N TYR A 106 -36.60 20.25 6.70
CA TYR A 106 -35.21 20.74 6.67
C TYR A 106 -34.34 20.10 5.57
N LEU A 107 -34.93 19.31 4.66
CA LEU A 107 -34.20 18.60 3.60
C LEU A 107 -33.55 19.54 2.57
N ASP A 108 -34.06 20.77 2.44
CA ASP A 108 -33.49 21.86 1.64
C ASP A 108 -32.15 22.37 2.18
N THR A 109 -31.92 22.26 3.49
CA THR A 109 -30.65 22.68 4.15
C THR A 109 -29.47 21.74 3.84
N VAL A 110 -29.70 20.60 3.20
CA VAL A 110 -28.68 19.56 2.96
C VAL A 110 -27.70 19.95 1.86
N ASN A 111 -26.52 20.43 2.28
CA ASN A 111 -25.45 20.84 1.37
C ASN A 111 -24.49 19.67 1.08
N ARG A 112 -24.61 19.08 -0.11
CA ARG A 112 -23.80 17.93 -0.54
C ARG A 112 -22.34 18.29 -0.88
N GLN A 113 -22.02 19.56 -1.16
CA GLN A 113 -20.66 19.97 -1.55
C GLN A 113 -19.66 19.92 -0.38
N VAL A 114 -20.15 20.07 0.85
CA VAL A 114 -19.33 20.02 2.08
C VAL A 114 -19.24 18.62 2.70
N LEU A 115 -19.91 17.62 2.12
CA LEU A 115 -19.87 16.24 2.62
C LEU A 115 -18.61 15.54 2.11
N ASP A 116 -17.81 15.01 3.04
CA ASP A 116 -16.59 14.27 2.73
C ASP A 116 -16.44 13.07 3.66
N PHE A 117 -16.80 11.90 3.15
CA PHE A 117 -16.83 10.65 3.91
C PHE A 117 -15.52 9.86 3.85
N ASP A 118 -14.41 10.47 3.42
CA ASP A 118 -13.08 9.84 3.33
C ASP A 118 -12.19 10.08 4.57
N PHE A 119 -12.67 10.87 5.52
CA PHE A 119 -12.01 11.12 6.81
C PHE A 119 -12.51 10.20 7.92
N GLU A 120 -11.67 10.02 8.94
CA GLU A 120 -11.96 9.11 10.06
C GLU A 120 -13.24 9.52 10.80
N LYS A 121 -14.08 8.52 11.10
CA LYS A 121 -15.40 8.65 11.73
C LYS A 121 -15.34 8.98 13.23
N PHE A 122 -14.60 10.04 13.59
CA PHE A 122 -14.49 10.59 14.95
C PHE A 122 -15.32 11.88 15.11
N CYS A 123 -15.88 12.09 16.31
CA CYS A 123 -16.50 13.35 16.68
C CYS A 123 -15.47 14.49 16.71
N SER A 124 -15.75 15.61 16.04
CA SER A 124 -14.88 16.80 15.98
C SER A 124 -14.77 17.58 17.30
N VAL A 125 -15.45 17.15 18.36
CA VAL A 125 -15.43 17.77 19.70
C VAL A 125 -14.82 16.82 20.74
N SER A 126 -15.37 15.60 20.88
CA SER A 126 -14.94 14.62 21.89
C SER A 126 -13.87 13.63 21.40
N LEU A 127 -13.54 13.63 20.11
CA LEU A 127 -12.57 12.72 19.47
C LEU A 127 -12.90 11.21 19.66
N THR A 128 -14.15 10.87 19.99
CA THR A 128 -14.62 9.47 20.08
C THR A 128 -15.19 8.99 18.74
N ASN A 129 -15.15 7.69 18.49
CA ASN A 129 -15.75 7.02 17.32
C ASN A 129 -17.07 6.29 17.65
N LEU A 130 -17.61 6.51 18.85
CA LEU A 130 -18.84 5.87 19.33
C LEU A 130 -20.07 6.69 18.89
N ASN A 131 -21.01 6.04 18.21
CA ASN A 131 -22.29 6.65 17.77
C ASN A 131 -22.12 8.03 17.12
N VAL A 132 -21.23 8.13 16.13
CA VAL A 132 -20.92 9.39 15.43
C VAL A 132 -21.89 9.64 14.27
N TYR A 133 -22.37 10.87 14.19
CA TYR A 133 -23.28 11.39 13.19
C TYR A 133 -22.60 12.49 12.37
N ALA A 134 -22.76 12.48 11.05
CA ALA A 134 -22.34 13.60 10.20
C ALA A 134 -23.51 14.57 10.00
N CYS A 135 -23.25 15.86 10.23
CA CYS A 135 -24.17 16.94 9.96
C CYS A 135 -24.28 17.18 8.44
N LEU A 136 -25.46 16.99 7.87
CA LEU A 136 -25.68 17.08 6.41
C LEU A 136 -25.69 18.52 5.88
N VAL A 137 -25.62 19.52 6.76
CA VAL A 137 -25.56 20.96 6.41
C VAL A 137 -24.11 21.47 6.33
N CYS A 138 -23.19 20.94 7.15
CA CYS A 138 -21.82 21.45 7.25
C CYS A 138 -20.69 20.39 7.17
N GLY A 139 -21.02 19.11 6.96
CA GLY A 139 -20.07 18.00 6.83
C GLY A 139 -19.38 17.54 8.12
N LYS A 140 -19.41 18.33 9.20
CA LYS A 140 -18.74 18.00 10.47
C LYS A 140 -19.37 16.82 11.19
N TYR A 141 -18.55 16.12 11.99
CA TYR A 141 -18.92 14.90 12.69
C TYR A 141 -19.12 15.14 14.19
N PHE A 142 -20.17 14.57 14.78
CA PHE A 142 -20.56 14.79 16.18
C PHE A 142 -21.01 13.49 16.86
N GLN A 143 -20.69 13.33 18.16
CA GLN A 143 -21.08 12.16 18.95
C GLN A 143 -22.54 12.26 19.43
N GLY A 144 -23.26 11.14 19.33
CA GLY A 144 -24.55 10.89 19.97
C GLY A 144 -25.75 11.59 19.31
N ARG A 145 -26.96 11.30 19.83
CA ARG A 145 -28.23 11.94 19.42
C ARG A 145 -29.09 12.46 20.58
N GLY A 146 -28.79 12.07 21.83
CA GLY A 146 -29.57 12.46 23.01
C GLY A 146 -29.35 13.91 23.45
N PRO A 147 -30.15 14.45 24.38
CA PRO A 147 -30.13 15.88 24.74
C PRO A 147 -28.79 16.42 25.27
N LYS A 148 -27.94 15.55 25.83
CA LYS A 148 -26.59 15.87 26.34
C LYS A 148 -25.48 15.71 25.29
N SER A 149 -25.82 15.37 24.05
CA SER A 149 -24.86 14.95 23.00
C SER A 149 -24.43 16.08 22.07
N HIS A 150 -23.24 15.97 21.48
CA HIS A 150 -22.67 17.02 20.65
C HIS A 150 -23.42 17.25 19.33
N ALA A 151 -24.10 16.24 18.77
CA ALA A 151 -24.94 16.46 17.59
C ALA A 151 -26.21 17.26 17.95
N TYR A 152 -26.80 16.96 19.13
CA TYR A 152 -27.96 17.67 19.65
C TYR A 152 -27.64 19.13 19.98
N THR A 153 -26.53 19.41 20.69
CA THR A 153 -26.12 20.80 20.95
C THR A 153 -25.79 21.53 19.64
N HIS A 154 -25.07 20.90 18.70
CA HIS A 154 -24.79 21.49 17.39
C HIS A 154 -26.07 21.83 16.60
N SER A 155 -27.13 21.00 16.69
CA SER A 155 -28.41 21.28 16.02
C SER A 155 -29.06 22.58 16.52
N LEU A 156 -28.98 22.84 17.83
CA LEU A 156 -29.50 24.05 18.46
C LEU A 156 -28.60 25.28 18.25
N GLU A 157 -27.28 25.10 18.38
CA GLU A 157 -26.30 26.20 18.30
C GLU A 157 -26.08 26.72 16.88
N ALA A 158 -26.14 25.83 15.88
CA ALA A 158 -25.90 26.18 14.48
C ALA A 158 -27.17 26.19 13.61
N GLY A 159 -28.32 25.76 14.14
CA GLY A 159 -29.56 25.61 13.36
C GLY A 159 -29.48 24.51 12.28
N HIS A 160 -28.58 23.54 12.46
CA HIS A 160 -28.35 22.46 11.50
C HIS A 160 -29.13 21.20 11.92
N HIS A 161 -30.24 20.91 11.26
CA HIS A 161 -31.22 19.94 11.79
C HIS A 161 -31.04 18.50 11.29
N VAL A 162 -30.40 18.27 10.14
CA VAL A 162 -30.35 16.93 9.50
C VAL A 162 -28.99 16.24 9.68
N PHE A 163 -29.00 15.00 10.16
CA PHE A 163 -27.80 14.21 10.48
C PHE A 163 -27.88 12.76 9.99
N ILE A 164 -26.79 12.20 9.47
CA ILE A 164 -26.68 10.76 9.13
C ILE A 164 -25.77 10.02 10.12
N ASN A 165 -26.18 8.83 10.59
CA ASN A 165 -25.37 7.97 11.44
C ASN A 165 -24.31 7.23 10.60
N LEU A 166 -23.02 7.42 10.92
CA LEU A 166 -21.90 6.91 10.13
C LEU A 166 -21.65 5.39 10.24
N ARG A 167 -22.40 4.69 11.10
CA ARG A 167 -22.40 3.22 11.28
C ARG A 167 -23.69 2.55 10.81
N THR A 168 -24.85 3.16 11.03
CA THR A 168 -26.17 2.55 10.71
C THR A 168 -26.82 3.08 9.43
N GLU A 169 -26.22 4.06 8.76
CA GLU A 169 -26.70 4.67 7.49
C GLU A 169 -28.07 5.37 7.59
N LYS A 170 -28.72 5.35 8.76
CA LYS A 170 -29.99 6.05 9.07
C LYS A 170 -29.80 7.55 9.22
N VAL A 171 -30.77 8.32 8.72
CA VAL A 171 -30.84 9.79 8.84
C VAL A 171 -31.84 10.18 9.93
N TYR A 172 -31.52 11.22 10.70
CA TYR A 172 -32.34 11.74 11.80
C TYR A 172 -32.47 13.26 11.72
N CYS A 173 -33.61 13.79 12.16
CA CYS A 173 -33.80 15.20 12.48
C CYS A 173 -33.51 15.45 13.96
N LEU A 174 -32.63 16.40 14.28
CA LEU A 174 -32.37 16.90 15.64
C LEU A 174 -32.73 18.40 15.69
N PRO A 175 -33.27 18.91 16.81
CA PRO A 175 -33.43 18.26 18.11
C PRO A 175 -34.64 17.30 18.21
N ASP A 176 -35.54 17.28 17.23
CA ASP A 176 -36.84 16.60 17.30
C ASP A 176 -36.75 15.07 17.57
N GLY A 177 -35.71 14.41 17.08
CA GLY A 177 -35.38 13.02 17.37
C GLY A 177 -36.04 11.96 16.46
N TYR A 178 -36.73 12.36 15.39
CA TYR A 178 -37.36 11.43 14.44
C TYR A 178 -36.38 10.94 13.36
N GLU A 179 -36.60 9.71 12.87
CA GLU A 179 -35.89 9.15 11.72
C GLU A 179 -36.51 9.67 10.42
N VAL A 180 -35.66 10.05 9.48
CA VAL A 180 -36.04 10.64 8.19
C VAL A 180 -35.80 9.61 7.09
N ILE A 181 -36.86 9.25 6.36
CA ILE A 181 -36.79 8.32 5.22
C ILE A 181 -37.30 9.02 3.97
N ASP A 182 -36.38 9.54 3.17
CA ASP A 182 -36.66 10.19 1.89
C ASP A 182 -35.64 9.78 0.79
N PRO A 183 -36.08 9.39 -0.42
CA PRO A 183 -35.19 8.94 -1.50
C PRO A 183 -34.19 9.97 -2.02
N SER A 184 -34.38 11.27 -1.76
CA SER A 184 -33.40 12.29 -2.17
C SER A 184 -32.06 12.13 -1.42
N LEU A 185 -32.03 11.39 -0.31
CA LEU A 185 -30.84 11.14 0.52
C LEU A 185 -30.10 9.85 0.14
N ASP A 186 -30.63 9.05 -0.80
CA ASP A 186 -30.00 7.80 -1.25
C ASP A 186 -28.61 8.07 -1.84
N ASP A 187 -28.38 9.23 -2.46
CA ASP A 187 -27.07 9.62 -3.00
C ASP A 187 -26.01 9.78 -1.90
N ILE A 188 -26.36 10.44 -0.79
CA ILE A 188 -25.51 10.61 0.40
C ILE A 188 -25.18 9.24 1.03
N ILE A 189 -26.17 8.36 1.17
CA ILE A 189 -25.98 6.99 1.67
C ILE A 189 -25.03 6.21 0.75
N HIS A 190 -25.21 6.33 -0.56
CA HIS A 190 -24.36 5.67 -1.56
C HIS A 190 -22.91 6.21 -1.62
N VAL A 191 -22.65 7.47 -1.28
CA VAL A 191 -21.26 7.98 -1.16
C VAL A 191 -20.65 7.60 0.19
N LEU A 192 -21.42 7.59 1.28
CA LEU A 192 -20.98 7.15 2.60
C LEU A 192 -20.54 5.67 2.61
N ASN A 193 -21.32 4.80 1.96
CA ASN A 193 -20.98 3.39 1.78
C ASN A 193 -21.44 2.89 0.40
N PRO A 194 -20.59 2.99 -0.63
CA PRO A 194 -20.93 2.46 -1.96
C PRO A 194 -21.13 0.95 -1.88
N ARG A 195 -22.25 0.45 -2.43
CA ARG A 195 -22.62 -0.98 -2.47
C ARG A 195 -22.78 -1.43 -3.92
N PHE A 196 -22.31 -2.63 -4.25
CA PHE A 196 -22.34 -3.16 -5.62
C PHE A 196 -23.01 -4.53 -5.67
N THR A 197 -23.95 -4.70 -6.60
CA THR A 197 -24.52 -6.02 -6.91
C THR A 197 -23.53 -6.88 -7.71
N GLN A 198 -23.68 -8.20 -7.64
CA GLN A 198 -22.83 -9.13 -8.37
C GLN A 198 -22.91 -8.93 -9.91
N GLU A 199 -24.03 -8.40 -10.39
CA GLU A 199 -24.32 -8.09 -11.78
C GLU A 199 -23.61 -6.82 -12.24
N GLN A 200 -23.68 -5.74 -11.44
CA GLN A 200 -22.90 -4.52 -11.67
C GLN A 200 -21.39 -4.82 -11.73
N VAL A 201 -20.88 -5.62 -10.78
CA VAL A 201 -19.46 -6.03 -10.74
C VAL A 201 -19.02 -6.79 -12.00
N LYS A 202 -19.91 -7.58 -12.63
CA LYS A 202 -19.64 -8.25 -13.92
C LYS A 202 -19.69 -7.29 -15.12
N GLN A 203 -20.36 -6.15 -14.99
CA GLN A 203 -20.51 -5.15 -16.06
C GLN A 203 -19.44 -4.04 -16.02
N LEU A 204 -18.75 -3.82 -14.89
CA LEU A 204 -17.71 -2.78 -14.76
C LEU A 204 -16.64 -2.84 -15.86
N ASP A 205 -16.10 -4.02 -16.17
CA ASP A 205 -15.07 -4.19 -17.23
C ASP A 205 -15.60 -3.98 -18.66
N LYS A 206 -16.91 -3.80 -18.83
CA LYS A 206 -17.58 -3.51 -20.11
C LYS A 206 -18.14 -2.10 -20.19
N SER A 207 -18.23 -1.37 -19.07
CA SER A 207 -18.88 -0.06 -19.03
C SER A 207 -18.01 1.02 -19.65
N ARG A 208 -18.63 1.82 -20.52
CA ARG A 208 -18.05 3.05 -21.11
C ARG A 208 -18.66 4.32 -20.53
N GLN A 209 -19.34 4.21 -19.39
CA GLN A 209 -20.02 5.32 -18.76
C GLN A 209 -19.03 6.23 -18.02
N TRP A 210 -18.93 7.47 -18.47
CA TRP A 210 -18.42 8.59 -17.68
C TRP A 210 -19.43 8.92 -16.57
N SER A 211 -18.89 9.19 -15.38
CA SER A 211 -19.64 9.66 -14.22
C SER A 211 -19.39 11.14 -14.00
N ARG A 212 -20.35 11.87 -13.41
CA ARG A 212 -20.23 13.30 -13.19
C ARG A 212 -20.33 13.64 -11.70
N ALA A 213 -19.38 14.43 -11.21
CA ALA A 213 -19.32 14.91 -9.83
C ALA A 213 -20.17 16.18 -9.62
N LEU A 214 -20.35 16.63 -8.37
CA LEU A 214 -21.20 17.77 -8.04
C LEU A 214 -20.60 19.13 -8.42
N ASP A 215 -19.29 19.20 -8.60
CA ASP A 215 -18.59 20.34 -9.22
C ASP A 215 -18.79 20.41 -10.75
N GLY A 216 -19.47 19.42 -11.33
CA GLY A 216 -19.71 19.31 -12.76
C GLY A 216 -18.54 18.71 -13.54
N SER A 217 -17.48 18.24 -12.88
CA SER A 217 -16.37 17.50 -13.52
C SER A 217 -16.80 16.08 -13.90
N ASP A 218 -16.34 15.63 -15.08
CA ASP A 218 -16.56 14.27 -15.55
C ASP A 218 -15.36 13.38 -15.20
N TYR A 219 -15.62 12.18 -14.70
CA TYR A 219 -14.62 11.23 -14.24
C TYR A 219 -14.91 9.78 -14.67
N LEU A 220 -13.81 9.04 -14.79
CA LEU A 220 -13.62 7.59 -14.86
C LEU A 220 -13.95 6.70 -13.64
N PRO A 221 -15.06 5.95 -13.47
CA PRO A 221 -15.14 4.98 -12.38
C PRO A 221 -14.01 3.94 -12.50
N GLY A 222 -13.22 3.79 -11.43
CA GLY A 222 -12.00 3.01 -11.40
C GLY A 222 -10.72 3.77 -11.77
N THR A 223 -10.79 4.89 -12.49
CA THR A 223 -9.67 5.79 -12.85
C THR A 223 -9.91 7.19 -12.25
N VAL A 224 -10.04 7.24 -10.93
CA VAL A 224 -10.13 8.48 -10.15
C VAL A 224 -8.80 8.85 -9.50
N GLY A 225 -8.56 10.15 -9.33
CA GLY A 225 -7.39 10.65 -8.61
C GLY A 225 -7.43 10.25 -7.13
N LEU A 226 -6.26 10.03 -6.54
CA LEU A 226 -6.08 9.78 -5.11
C LEU A 226 -5.32 10.93 -4.44
N ASN A 227 -5.82 11.43 -3.31
CA ASN A 227 -5.17 12.53 -2.60
C ASN A 227 -3.79 12.10 -2.06
N ASN A 228 -2.74 12.87 -2.37
CA ASN A 228 -1.42 12.67 -1.76
C ASN A 228 -1.35 13.35 -0.39
N ILE A 229 -1.30 12.53 0.66
CA ILE A 229 -1.25 12.97 2.06
C ILE A 229 0.21 13.07 2.52
N LYS A 230 1.00 13.91 1.84
CA LYS A 230 2.46 14.07 2.01
C LYS A 230 3.24 12.77 1.73
N GLU A 231 3.84 12.66 0.54
CA GLU A 231 4.74 11.56 0.15
C GLU A 231 4.09 10.16 0.24
N THR A 232 2.81 10.07 -0.14
CA THR A 232 2.02 8.82 -0.17
C THR A 232 1.73 8.30 -1.58
N ASP A 233 2.39 8.88 -2.58
CA ASP A 233 2.33 8.50 -3.99
C ASP A 233 2.62 7.00 -4.21
N PHE A 234 3.59 6.45 -3.48
CA PHE A 234 3.92 5.01 -3.49
C PHE A 234 2.74 4.10 -3.13
N VAL A 235 1.83 4.58 -2.27
CA VAL A 235 0.56 3.89 -1.94
C VAL A 235 -0.44 4.09 -3.06
N ASN A 236 -0.58 5.31 -3.57
CA ASN A 236 -1.54 5.65 -4.63
C ASN A 236 -1.30 4.80 -5.89
N VAL A 237 -0.06 4.70 -6.38
CA VAL A 237 0.29 3.87 -7.54
C VAL A 237 0.08 2.37 -7.29
N THR A 238 0.31 1.92 -6.05
CA THR A 238 0.12 0.51 -5.65
C THR A 238 -1.36 0.15 -5.61
N ILE A 239 -2.23 1.04 -5.12
CA ILE A 239 -3.68 0.82 -5.12
C ILE A 239 -4.23 0.91 -6.55
N GLN A 240 -3.92 1.98 -7.29
CA GLN A 240 -4.42 2.19 -8.67
C GLN A 240 -4.03 1.06 -9.64
N SER A 241 -2.85 0.44 -9.47
CA SER A 241 -2.44 -0.75 -10.22
C SER A 241 -3.18 -2.02 -9.77
N LEU A 242 -3.26 -2.30 -8.45
CA LEU A 242 -4.01 -3.47 -7.93
C LEU A 242 -5.51 -3.42 -8.29
N MET A 243 -6.09 -2.23 -8.45
CA MET A 243 -7.48 -2.06 -8.90
C MET A 243 -7.75 -2.56 -10.33
N ARG A 244 -6.73 -2.85 -11.14
CA ARG A 244 -6.86 -3.47 -12.48
C ARG A 244 -6.99 -4.99 -12.45
N VAL A 245 -6.65 -5.62 -11.32
CA VAL A 245 -6.71 -7.08 -11.16
C VAL A 245 -8.17 -7.49 -10.91
N THR A 246 -8.90 -7.75 -12.00
CA THR A 246 -10.36 -8.00 -11.99
C THR A 246 -10.85 -8.90 -10.83
N PRO A 247 -10.27 -10.09 -10.54
CA PRO A 247 -10.73 -10.93 -9.44
C PRO A 247 -10.46 -10.36 -8.04
N LEU A 248 -9.38 -9.58 -7.87
CA LEU A 248 -9.05 -8.91 -6.62
C LEU A 248 -10.04 -7.77 -6.35
N ARG A 249 -10.23 -6.89 -7.35
CA ARG A 249 -11.25 -5.83 -7.31
C ARG A 249 -12.64 -6.43 -7.03
N ASN A 250 -13.07 -7.41 -7.81
CA ASN A 250 -14.41 -8.00 -7.69
C ASN A 250 -14.64 -8.69 -6.34
N PHE A 251 -13.60 -9.21 -5.70
CA PHE A 251 -13.68 -9.73 -4.32
C PHE A 251 -13.95 -8.60 -3.32
N PHE A 252 -13.27 -7.47 -3.43
CA PHE A 252 -13.35 -6.34 -2.50
C PHE A 252 -14.53 -5.38 -2.73
N LEU A 253 -15.14 -5.38 -3.93
CA LEU A 253 -16.35 -4.60 -4.21
C LEU A 253 -17.61 -5.15 -3.50
N ILE A 254 -17.58 -6.39 -3.03
CA ILE A 254 -18.69 -7.11 -2.41
C ILE A 254 -18.29 -7.42 -0.96
N PRO A 255 -18.75 -6.62 0.04
CA PRO A 255 -18.28 -6.74 1.43
C PRO A 255 -18.56 -8.11 2.05
N GLU A 256 -19.59 -8.80 1.61
CA GLU A 256 -19.99 -10.14 2.07
C GLU A 256 -18.87 -11.18 1.91
N ASN A 257 -17.96 -10.99 0.95
CA ASN A 257 -16.80 -11.86 0.73
C ASN A 257 -15.78 -11.84 1.88
N TYR A 258 -15.75 -10.77 2.67
CA TYR A 258 -14.75 -10.56 3.72
C TYR A 258 -15.31 -10.01 5.04
N GLN A 259 -16.63 -9.82 5.15
CA GLN A 259 -17.33 -9.33 6.35
C GLN A 259 -16.95 -10.04 7.66
N HIS A 260 -16.62 -11.34 7.58
CA HIS A 260 -16.24 -12.17 8.73
C HIS A 260 -14.80 -11.92 9.22
N ASN A 261 -14.03 -11.12 8.51
CA ASN A 261 -12.68 -10.75 8.90
C ASN A 261 -12.71 -9.65 9.97
N ARG A 262 -11.81 -9.73 10.95
CA ARG A 262 -11.64 -8.70 12.00
C ARG A 262 -10.56 -7.66 11.68
N SER A 263 -9.74 -7.89 10.65
CA SER A 263 -8.63 -7.00 10.29
C SER A 263 -9.12 -5.66 9.70
N PRO A 264 -8.84 -4.51 10.33
CA PRO A 264 -9.25 -3.21 9.80
C PRO A 264 -8.64 -2.92 8.42
N LEU A 265 -7.42 -3.40 8.15
CA LEU A 265 -6.75 -3.22 6.86
C LEU A 265 -7.55 -3.80 5.70
N VAL A 266 -8.14 -4.99 5.90
CA VAL A 266 -8.99 -5.66 4.89
C VAL A 266 -10.26 -4.86 4.64
N HIS A 267 -10.89 -4.34 5.70
CA HIS A 267 -12.09 -3.49 5.56
C HIS A 267 -11.79 -2.18 4.85
N ARG A 268 -10.75 -1.44 5.26
CA ARG A 268 -10.37 -0.16 4.65
C ARG A 268 -9.89 -0.30 3.21
N PHE A 269 -9.18 -1.38 2.87
CA PHE A 269 -8.82 -1.67 1.47
C PHE A 269 -10.08 -1.88 0.61
N GLY A 270 -11.08 -2.60 1.13
CA GLY A 270 -12.36 -2.81 0.45
C GLY A 270 -13.24 -1.57 0.34
N GLU A 271 -13.28 -0.72 1.38
CA GLU A 271 -13.97 0.58 1.33
C GLU A 271 -13.32 1.52 0.29
N LEU A 272 -11.99 1.62 0.28
CA LEU A 272 -11.25 2.39 -0.73
C LEU A 272 -11.50 1.81 -2.16
N THR A 273 -11.49 0.49 -2.31
CA THR A 273 -11.85 -0.20 -3.56
C THR A 273 -13.25 0.18 -4.04
N ARG A 274 -14.25 0.21 -3.13
CA ARG A 274 -15.63 0.58 -3.44
C ARG A 274 -15.77 2.05 -3.82
N LYS A 275 -15.08 2.97 -3.13
CA LYS A 275 -15.08 4.40 -3.44
C LYS A 275 -14.42 4.72 -4.79
N ILE A 276 -13.27 4.08 -5.10
CA ILE A 276 -12.56 4.25 -6.38
C ILE A 276 -13.44 3.84 -7.58
N TRP A 277 -14.28 2.83 -7.43
CA TRP A 277 -15.16 2.32 -8.51
C TRP A 277 -16.60 2.83 -8.44
N HIS A 278 -16.93 3.77 -7.54
CA HIS A 278 -18.29 4.27 -7.41
C HIS A 278 -18.63 5.31 -8.48
N ALA A 279 -19.78 5.13 -9.11
CA ALA A 279 -20.22 5.91 -10.27
C ALA A 279 -21.04 7.18 -9.94
N ARG A 280 -21.19 7.52 -8.64
CA ARG A 280 -21.95 8.68 -8.16
C ARG A 280 -21.21 9.37 -6.99
N ASN A 281 -19.89 9.53 -7.08
CA ASN A 281 -19.12 10.28 -6.09
C ASN A 281 -19.41 11.77 -6.22
N PHE A 282 -19.41 12.49 -5.09
CA PHE A 282 -19.59 13.94 -5.10
C PHE A 282 -18.40 14.71 -5.67
N LYS A 283 -17.22 14.07 -5.78
CA LYS A 283 -15.94 14.62 -6.27
C LYS A 283 -15.29 13.60 -7.21
N GLY A 284 -14.54 14.05 -8.22
CA GLY A 284 -13.79 13.18 -9.15
C GLY A 284 -12.53 12.50 -8.57
N GLN A 285 -12.32 12.60 -7.26
CA GLN A 285 -11.14 12.13 -6.52
C GLN A 285 -11.57 11.43 -5.22
N VAL A 286 -10.70 10.59 -4.65
CA VAL A 286 -10.92 9.86 -3.38
C VAL A 286 -9.69 10.01 -2.48
N SER A 287 -9.91 10.30 -1.19
CA SER A 287 -8.82 10.38 -0.22
C SER A 287 -8.53 9.01 0.41
N PRO A 288 -7.28 8.50 0.34
CA PRO A 288 -6.91 7.21 0.91
C PRO A 288 -6.67 7.25 2.44
N HIS A 289 -7.07 8.32 3.15
CA HIS A 289 -6.67 8.57 4.55
C HIS A 289 -7.00 7.42 5.52
N GLU A 290 -8.25 6.95 5.56
CA GLU A 290 -8.63 5.85 6.48
C GLU A 290 -7.86 4.54 6.17
N PHE A 291 -7.48 4.31 4.91
CA PHE A 291 -6.63 3.17 4.53
C PHE A 291 -5.17 3.37 4.94
N LEU A 292 -4.61 4.57 4.76
CA LEU A 292 -3.26 4.91 5.20
C LEU A 292 -3.09 4.76 6.73
N GLN A 293 -4.10 5.14 7.52
CA GLN A 293 -4.09 4.92 8.98
C GLN A 293 -4.13 3.42 9.34
N ALA A 294 -4.93 2.62 8.62
CA ALA A 294 -4.93 1.16 8.78
C ALA A 294 -3.59 0.53 8.37
N VAL A 295 -2.94 1.04 7.32
CA VAL A 295 -1.57 0.66 6.90
C VAL A 295 -0.53 1.02 7.97
N MET A 296 -0.56 2.24 8.52
CA MET A 296 0.35 2.65 9.60
C MET A 296 0.22 1.74 10.82
N LYS A 297 -1.01 1.37 11.21
CA LYS A 297 -1.27 0.48 12.34
C LYS A 297 -0.82 -0.96 12.05
N ALA A 298 -1.21 -1.54 10.91
CA ALA A 298 -0.88 -2.92 10.55
C ALA A 298 0.62 -3.13 10.26
N SER A 299 1.29 -2.13 9.69
CA SER A 299 2.73 -2.16 9.38
C SER A 299 3.63 -1.82 10.58
N LYS A 300 3.08 -1.59 11.78
CA LYS A 300 3.82 -1.15 12.98
C LYS A 300 4.61 0.16 12.77
N LYS A 301 4.00 1.15 12.10
CA LYS A 301 4.61 2.44 11.71
C LYS A 301 5.83 2.29 10.77
N ARG A 302 5.88 1.24 9.95
CA ARG A 302 6.91 1.03 8.93
C ARG A 302 6.66 1.91 7.70
N PHE A 303 5.43 1.93 7.21
CA PHE A 303 4.96 2.93 6.26
C PHE A 303 4.28 4.06 7.04
N ARG A 304 4.64 5.31 6.78
CA ARG A 304 4.15 6.49 7.51
C ARG A 304 3.62 7.54 6.53
N ILE A 305 2.58 8.25 6.94
CA ILE A 305 2.15 9.50 6.29
C ILE A 305 3.26 10.55 6.50
N GLY A 306 3.69 11.24 5.43
CA GLY A 306 4.79 12.21 5.49
C GLY A 306 6.20 11.61 5.43
N ALA A 307 6.37 10.42 4.85
CA ALA A 307 7.67 9.86 4.47
C ALA A 307 7.50 8.89 3.30
N GLN A 308 8.13 9.16 2.16
CA GLN A 308 8.07 8.28 0.99
C GLN A 308 8.64 6.88 1.29
N SER A 309 8.19 5.87 0.54
CA SER A 309 8.68 4.49 0.63
C SER A 309 8.62 3.80 -0.73
N ASP A 310 9.23 2.62 -0.85
CA ASP A 310 9.29 1.86 -2.09
C ASP A 310 7.94 1.14 -2.40
N PRO A 311 7.30 1.36 -3.57
CA PRO A 311 6.10 0.64 -4.00
C PRO A 311 6.27 -0.88 -4.10
N VAL A 312 7.45 -1.39 -4.46
CA VAL A 312 7.73 -2.84 -4.53
C VAL A 312 7.66 -3.43 -3.12
N GLU A 313 8.26 -2.73 -2.16
CA GLU A 313 8.32 -3.15 -0.77
C GLU A 313 6.95 -3.00 -0.08
N PHE A 314 6.20 -1.95 -0.42
CA PHE A 314 4.81 -1.74 0.02
C PHE A 314 3.84 -2.76 -0.59
N MET A 315 3.91 -3.02 -1.89
CA MET A 315 3.07 -4.03 -2.56
C MET A 315 3.38 -5.44 -2.04
N SER A 316 4.66 -5.79 -1.86
CA SER A 316 5.07 -7.06 -1.26
C SER A 316 4.51 -7.23 0.15
N TRP A 317 4.65 -6.23 1.02
CA TRP A 317 4.06 -6.26 2.36
C TRP A 317 2.53 -6.38 2.30
N LEU A 318 1.86 -5.52 1.52
CA LEU A 318 0.41 -5.43 1.45
C LEU A 318 -0.22 -6.74 0.95
N LEU A 319 0.33 -7.35 -0.10
CA LEU A 319 -0.16 -8.62 -0.63
C LEU A 319 0.07 -9.77 0.36
N ASN A 320 1.20 -9.82 1.07
CA ASN A 320 1.47 -10.84 2.08
C ASN A 320 0.58 -10.68 3.34
N THR A 321 0.36 -9.46 3.82
CA THR A 321 -0.55 -9.20 4.94
C THR A 321 -2.00 -9.48 4.54
N LEU A 322 -2.49 -9.00 3.39
CA LEU A 322 -3.82 -9.33 2.88
C LEU A 322 -3.98 -10.84 2.62
N HIS A 323 -2.93 -11.56 2.20
CA HIS A 323 -2.98 -13.02 2.13
C HIS A 323 -3.23 -13.63 3.50
N THR A 324 -2.40 -13.27 4.49
CA THR A 324 -2.43 -13.81 5.84
C THR A 324 -3.80 -13.60 6.50
N GLU A 325 -4.30 -12.37 6.43
CA GLU A 325 -5.59 -11.97 7.02
C GLU A 325 -6.79 -12.63 6.32
N LEU A 326 -6.73 -12.83 4.98
CA LEU A 326 -7.79 -13.50 4.22
C LEU A 326 -7.62 -15.04 4.13
N ARG A 327 -6.65 -15.62 4.85
CA ARG A 327 -6.35 -17.07 4.77
C ARG A 327 -7.36 -17.89 5.57
N SER A 328 -8.46 -18.29 4.94
CA SER A 328 -9.42 -19.22 5.55
C SER A 328 -8.73 -20.51 6.01
N SER A 329 -8.80 -20.80 7.31
CA SER A 329 -8.20 -21.99 7.96
C SER A 329 -8.46 -23.29 7.18
N LYS A 330 -9.67 -23.47 6.65
CA LYS A 330 -10.09 -24.67 5.89
C LYS A 330 -9.51 -24.82 4.47
N LYS A 331 -8.83 -23.81 3.91
CA LYS A 331 -8.39 -23.82 2.49
C LYS A 331 -6.96 -23.34 2.24
N GLY A 332 -6.27 -22.72 3.20
CA GLY A 332 -4.87 -22.29 3.08
C GLY A 332 -4.55 -21.21 2.02
N SER A 333 -5.50 -20.86 1.15
CA SER A 333 -5.32 -20.03 -0.04
C SER A 333 -6.39 -18.94 -0.14
N SER A 334 -5.96 -17.67 -0.12
CA SER A 334 -6.79 -16.47 -0.28
C SER A 334 -6.92 -16.04 -1.76
N ILE A 335 -7.68 -14.97 -2.02
CA ILE A 335 -7.78 -14.36 -3.35
C ILE A 335 -6.41 -13.92 -3.91
N ILE A 336 -5.51 -13.42 -3.04
CA ILE A 336 -4.15 -13.00 -3.41
C ILE A 336 -3.40 -14.13 -4.10
N HIS A 337 -3.33 -15.30 -3.46
CA HIS A 337 -2.61 -16.45 -4.01
C HIS A 337 -3.25 -16.98 -5.31
N ARG A 338 -4.58 -16.91 -5.44
CA ARG A 338 -5.27 -17.31 -6.68
C ARG A 338 -5.04 -16.36 -7.86
N CYS A 339 -4.59 -15.13 -7.60
CA CYS A 339 -4.21 -14.17 -8.62
C CYS A 339 -2.71 -14.25 -8.93
N PHE A 340 -1.86 -14.11 -7.92
CA PHE A 340 -0.43 -13.80 -8.07
C PHE A 340 0.54 -14.95 -7.75
N GLN A 341 0.10 -16.07 -7.16
CA GLN A 341 1.03 -17.12 -6.73
C GLN A 341 1.56 -17.97 -7.89
N GLY A 342 2.78 -17.69 -8.31
CA GLY A 342 3.59 -18.57 -9.15
C GLY A 342 4.47 -19.52 -8.31
N GLU A 343 5.26 -20.34 -9.01
CA GLU A 343 6.25 -21.26 -8.43
C GLU A 343 7.56 -21.16 -9.21
N LEU A 344 8.66 -21.00 -8.49
CA LEU A 344 10.04 -21.08 -8.98
C LEU A 344 10.67 -22.36 -8.45
N GLU A 345 11.52 -22.96 -9.27
CA GLU A 345 12.54 -23.91 -8.86
C GLU A 345 13.88 -23.17 -8.84
N VAL A 346 14.64 -23.36 -7.76
CA VAL A 346 15.91 -22.70 -7.51
C VAL A 346 16.97 -23.77 -7.32
N VAL A 347 17.96 -23.80 -8.22
CA VAL A 347 19.14 -24.66 -8.11
C VAL A 347 20.28 -23.80 -7.56
N LYS A 348 20.78 -24.11 -6.37
CA LYS A 348 21.95 -23.49 -5.76
C LYS A 348 23.15 -24.43 -5.91
N GLU A 349 24.25 -23.93 -6.44
CA GLU A 349 25.54 -24.61 -6.48
C GLU A 349 26.49 -23.93 -5.46
N MET A 350 26.86 -24.66 -4.43
CA MET A 350 27.84 -24.25 -3.42
C MET A 350 29.19 -24.93 -3.66
N HIS A 351 30.25 -24.12 -3.74
CA HIS A 351 31.62 -24.60 -3.82
C HIS A 351 32.14 -24.88 -2.41
N ASN A 352 32.00 -26.13 -1.95
CA ASN A 352 32.57 -26.54 -0.66
C ASN A 352 34.09 -26.69 -0.80
N ARG A 353 34.84 -25.66 -0.40
CA ARG A 353 36.26 -25.79 -0.07
C ARG A 353 36.41 -26.60 1.22
N SER A 354 36.39 -27.93 1.10
CA SER A 354 36.93 -28.80 2.14
C SER A 354 38.43 -28.56 2.23
N ILE A 355 38.86 -27.77 3.21
CA ILE A 355 40.28 -27.68 3.57
C ILE A 355 40.67 -29.06 4.11
N ALA A 356 41.32 -29.86 3.27
CA ALA A 356 41.94 -31.09 3.72
C ALA A 356 43.11 -30.69 4.63
N GLU A 357 42.99 -30.97 5.93
CA GLU A 357 44.11 -30.82 6.86
C GLU A 357 45.28 -31.64 6.35
N LYS A 358 46.40 -30.98 6.02
CA LYS A 358 47.60 -31.65 5.55
C LYS A 358 48.15 -32.54 6.65
N ARG A 359 47.81 -33.83 6.60
CA ARG A 359 48.58 -34.85 7.31
C ARG A 359 49.95 -34.93 6.66
N GLU A 360 50.99 -34.63 7.43
CA GLU A 360 52.37 -34.77 7.00
C GLU A 360 52.71 -36.25 6.81
N ASN A 361 52.56 -36.74 5.59
CA ASN A 361 53.37 -37.77 4.94
C ASN A 361 53.02 -37.75 3.45
N GLY A 362 54.04 -37.59 2.59
CA GLY A 362 53.83 -37.33 1.17
C GLY A 362 53.73 -38.59 0.33
N GLU A 363 52.84 -38.56 -0.66
CA GLU A 363 53.00 -39.18 -1.98
C GLU A 363 52.10 -38.40 -2.97
N ASP A 364 52.51 -38.27 -4.22
CA ASP A 364 51.93 -37.31 -5.17
C ASP A 364 50.53 -37.68 -5.66
N GLY A 365 49.58 -36.73 -5.62
CA GLY A 365 48.22 -36.96 -6.09
C GLY A 365 47.23 -35.83 -5.79
N GLU A 366 47.41 -34.64 -6.39
CA GLU A 366 46.46 -33.52 -6.27
C GLU A 366 45.15 -33.75 -7.06
N HIS A 367 44.36 -34.74 -6.62
CA HIS A 367 42.95 -34.82 -6.98
C HIS A 367 42.12 -33.85 -6.12
N GLU A 368 42.08 -32.58 -6.54
CA GLU A 368 41.10 -31.61 -6.02
C GLU A 368 39.67 -32.07 -6.32
N SER A 369 39.10 -32.85 -5.41
CA SER A 369 37.71 -33.29 -5.46
C SER A 369 36.77 -32.15 -5.07
N HIS A 370 36.55 -31.24 -6.03
CA HIS A 370 35.53 -30.19 -5.97
C HIS A 370 34.13 -30.80 -5.78
N ASN A 371 33.76 -31.06 -4.52
CA ASN A 371 32.41 -31.48 -4.15
C ASN A 371 31.44 -30.29 -4.27
N ILE A 372 30.94 -30.06 -5.48
CA ILE A 372 29.89 -29.08 -5.77
C ILE A 372 28.60 -29.55 -5.10
N GLY A 373 28.19 -28.88 -4.03
CA GLY A 373 26.92 -29.13 -3.37
C GLY A 373 25.79 -28.52 -4.20
N MET A 374 24.94 -29.37 -4.79
CA MET A 374 23.74 -28.92 -5.52
C MET A 374 22.49 -29.08 -4.64
N GLU A 375 21.87 -27.96 -4.27
CA GLU A 375 20.56 -27.94 -3.60
C GLU A 375 19.49 -27.48 -4.61
N THR A 376 18.46 -28.30 -4.85
CA THR A 376 17.30 -27.89 -5.65
C THR A 376 16.09 -27.72 -4.74
N SER A 377 15.49 -26.53 -4.72
CA SER A 377 14.34 -26.20 -3.89
C SER A 377 13.23 -25.55 -4.70
N ARG A 378 11.97 -25.69 -4.25
CA ARG A 378 10.79 -25.09 -4.89
C ARG A 378 10.19 -24.04 -3.98
N MET A 379 10.07 -22.82 -4.51
CA MET A 379 9.68 -21.63 -3.76
C MET A 379 8.50 -20.94 -4.44
N PRO A 380 7.40 -20.64 -3.71
CA PRO A 380 6.31 -19.84 -4.26
C PRO A 380 6.77 -18.38 -4.40
N PHE A 381 6.26 -17.68 -5.41
CA PHE A 381 6.48 -16.24 -5.59
C PHE A 381 5.17 -15.48 -5.84
N ILE A 382 5.17 -14.19 -5.49
CA ILE A 382 4.10 -13.23 -5.80
C ILE A 382 4.57 -12.20 -6.84
N MET A 383 5.88 -11.92 -6.87
CA MET A 383 6.54 -10.91 -7.72
C MET A 383 7.89 -11.47 -8.19
N LEU A 384 8.35 -11.10 -9.40
CA LEU A 384 9.68 -11.43 -9.90
C LEU A 384 10.55 -10.17 -10.01
N GLY A 385 11.74 -10.22 -9.40
CA GLY A 385 12.73 -9.14 -9.48
C GLY A 385 13.70 -9.31 -10.64
N LEU A 386 13.62 -8.38 -11.59
CA LEU A 386 14.49 -8.28 -12.75
C LEU A 386 15.68 -7.38 -12.41
N ASP A 387 16.89 -7.91 -12.56
CA ASP A 387 18.11 -7.12 -12.46
C ASP A 387 18.34 -6.42 -13.81
N LEU A 388 18.58 -5.11 -13.79
CA LEU A 388 18.94 -4.35 -14.98
C LEU A 388 20.46 -4.44 -15.22
N PRO A 389 20.93 -4.45 -16.48
CA PRO A 389 22.37 -4.31 -16.74
C PRO A 389 22.88 -2.98 -16.16
N PRO A 390 24.12 -2.93 -15.66
CA PRO A 390 24.69 -1.67 -15.18
C PRO A 390 24.73 -0.63 -16.31
N PRO A 391 24.52 0.66 -16.01
CA PRO A 391 24.65 1.71 -17.03
C PRO A 391 26.09 1.72 -17.59
N PRO A 392 26.27 2.03 -18.89
CA PRO A 392 27.60 2.11 -19.47
C PRO A 392 28.41 3.23 -18.80
N LEU A 393 29.60 2.89 -18.28
CA LEU A 393 30.47 3.81 -17.53
C LEU A 393 31.06 4.95 -18.38
N PHE A 394 30.91 4.88 -19.69
CA PHE A 394 31.40 5.87 -20.65
C PHE A 394 30.25 6.33 -21.54
N THR A 395 30.12 7.63 -21.72
CA THR A 395 29.24 8.24 -22.72
C THR A 395 29.78 7.96 -24.12
N ASP A 396 28.90 7.61 -25.06
CA ASP A 396 29.28 7.41 -26.45
C ASP A 396 29.81 8.71 -27.11
N VAL A 397 30.68 8.57 -28.11
CA VAL A 397 31.48 9.65 -28.71
C VAL A 397 30.62 10.68 -29.48
N MET A 398 29.31 10.45 -29.60
CA MET A 398 28.37 11.31 -30.34
C MET A 398 27.60 12.34 -29.46
N GLU A 399 28.05 12.59 -28.22
CA GLU A 399 27.57 13.67 -27.32
C GLU A 399 26.04 13.80 -27.18
N LYS A 400 25.32 12.69 -27.30
CA LYS A 400 23.91 12.60 -26.94
C LYS A 400 23.80 11.66 -25.74
N ASN A 401 23.05 12.09 -24.74
CA ASN A 401 22.68 11.25 -23.60
C ASN A 401 21.70 10.16 -24.06
N ILE A 402 22.24 9.13 -24.72
CA ILE A 402 21.49 7.94 -25.12
C ILE A 402 21.16 7.20 -23.82
N ILE A 403 19.93 7.35 -23.35
CA ILE A 403 19.42 6.57 -22.22
C ILE A 403 19.54 5.10 -22.61
N PRO A 404 20.29 4.27 -21.85
CA PRO A 404 20.53 2.88 -22.24
C PRO A 404 19.21 2.11 -22.33
N GLN A 405 19.12 1.15 -23.25
CA GLN A 405 17.91 0.36 -23.49
C GLN A 405 18.22 -1.14 -23.40
N VAL A 406 17.33 -1.90 -22.75
CA VAL A 406 17.41 -3.36 -22.67
C VAL A 406 16.06 -4.00 -23.04
N PRO A 407 16.00 -4.97 -23.97
CA PRO A 407 14.77 -5.71 -24.22
C PRO A 407 14.34 -6.55 -23.01
N LEU A 408 13.04 -6.58 -22.69
CA LEU A 408 12.50 -7.34 -21.56
C LEU A 408 12.89 -8.83 -21.62
N PHE A 409 12.96 -9.42 -22.82
CA PHE A 409 13.36 -10.81 -22.98
C PHE A 409 14.79 -11.11 -22.50
N ASN A 410 15.72 -10.15 -22.55
CA ASN A 410 17.10 -10.36 -22.08
C ASN A 410 17.18 -10.41 -20.55
N ILE A 411 16.42 -9.58 -19.84
CA ILE A 411 16.37 -9.60 -18.37
C ILE A 411 15.46 -10.71 -17.81
N LEU A 412 14.53 -11.25 -18.62
CA LEU A 412 13.75 -12.45 -18.28
C LEU A 412 14.57 -13.75 -18.31
N LYS A 413 15.70 -13.81 -19.04
CA LYS A 413 16.58 -15.00 -19.09
C LYS A 413 17.06 -15.45 -17.71
N LYS A 414 17.13 -14.56 -16.72
CA LYS A 414 17.36 -14.91 -15.31
C LYS A 414 16.50 -16.09 -14.80
N PHE A 415 15.33 -16.31 -15.40
CA PHE A 415 14.36 -17.34 -15.03
C PHE A 415 14.26 -18.52 -16.03
N ASP A 416 15.23 -18.66 -16.95
CA ASP A 416 15.26 -19.75 -17.93
C ASP A 416 15.68 -21.12 -17.32
N GLY A 417 16.48 -21.12 -16.26
CA GLY A 417 17.02 -22.30 -15.60
C GLY A 417 18.47 -22.63 -15.96
N ASP A 418 19.04 -21.93 -16.94
CA ASP A 418 20.43 -22.06 -17.42
C ASP A 418 21.29 -20.86 -16.98
N THR A 419 20.72 -19.65 -17.02
CA THR A 419 21.36 -18.37 -16.68
C THR A 419 21.78 -18.35 -15.21
N ILE A 420 23.09 -18.35 -14.99
CA ILE A 420 23.71 -18.30 -13.65
C ILE A 420 23.64 -16.87 -13.10
N THR A 421 22.99 -16.72 -11.95
CA THR A 421 23.09 -15.53 -11.09
C THR A 421 24.08 -15.80 -9.97
N GLU A 422 25.18 -15.06 -9.89
CA GLU A 422 26.12 -15.19 -8.77
C GLU A 422 25.65 -14.34 -7.58
N VAL A 423 25.39 -14.99 -6.45
CA VAL A 423 24.95 -14.34 -5.21
C VAL A 423 26.11 -14.36 -4.22
N VAL A 424 26.59 -13.19 -3.80
CA VAL A 424 27.85 -13.04 -3.05
C VAL A 424 27.69 -13.23 -1.53
N ARG A 425 26.50 -12.98 -0.97
CA ARG A 425 26.20 -13.08 0.47
C ARG A 425 25.03 -14.04 0.73
N PRO A 426 25.05 -14.87 1.81
CA PRO A 426 26.08 -14.95 2.86
C PRO A 426 27.33 -15.77 2.46
N ARG A 427 27.29 -16.47 1.32
CA ARG A 427 28.46 -17.11 0.68
C ARG A 427 28.30 -16.98 -0.83
N ILE A 428 29.42 -17.01 -1.57
CA ILE A 428 29.39 -17.06 -3.04
C ILE A 428 28.71 -18.36 -3.48
N ALA A 429 27.50 -18.23 -4.01
CA ALA A 429 26.69 -19.32 -4.53
C ALA A 429 26.21 -18.98 -5.94
N ARG A 430 26.27 -19.96 -6.84
CA ARG A 430 25.68 -19.84 -8.17
C ARG A 430 24.23 -20.30 -8.10
N MET A 431 23.30 -19.43 -8.45
CA MET A 431 21.87 -19.73 -8.45
C MET A 431 21.33 -19.70 -9.88
N ARG A 432 20.64 -20.77 -10.28
CA ARG A 432 19.78 -20.79 -11.47
C ARG A 432 18.33 -20.81 -11.01
N TYR A 433 17.48 -20.00 -11.66
CA TYR A 433 16.06 -19.92 -11.36
C TYR A 433 15.26 -20.41 -12.57
N ARG A 434 14.25 -21.24 -12.36
CA ARG A 434 13.35 -21.73 -13.42
C ARG A 434 11.90 -21.57 -12.98
N VAL A 435 11.07 -20.89 -13.78
CA VAL A 435 9.62 -20.80 -13.49
C VAL A 435 8.95 -22.13 -13.79
N THR A 436 8.48 -22.82 -12.75
CA THR A 436 7.71 -24.07 -12.88
C THR A 436 6.21 -23.83 -13.00
N LYS A 437 5.71 -22.69 -12.51
CA LYS A 437 4.29 -22.32 -12.58
C LYS A 437 4.11 -20.82 -12.71
N LEU A 438 3.36 -20.41 -13.74
CA LEU A 438 2.97 -19.02 -13.96
C LEU A 438 1.69 -18.64 -13.19
N PRO A 439 1.62 -17.42 -12.62
CA PRO A 439 0.40 -16.88 -12.00
C PRO A 439 -0.58 -16.32 -13.04
N LYS A 440 -1.85 -16.10 -12.65
CA LYS A 440 -2.84 -15.44 -13.52
C LYS A 440 -2.54 -13.95 -13.73
N TYR A 441 -1.97 -13.31 -12.71
CA TYR A 441 -1.44 -11.96 -12.79
C TYR A 441 0.03 -12.00 -12.40
N LEU A 442 0.90 -11.65 -13.35
CA LEU A 442 2.35 -11.68 -13.15
C LEU A 442 2.82 -10.27 -12.80
N ILE A 443 3.44 -10.12 -11.63
CA ILE A 443 4.08 -8.88 -11.21
C ILE A 443 5.58 -9.00 -11.50
N LEU A 444 6.09 -8.10 -12.34
CA LEU A 444 7.52 -7.94 -12.61
C LEU A 444 7.98 -6.61 -12.01
N HIS A 445 9.12 -6.56 -11.32
CA HIS A 445 9.71 -5.30 -10.88
C HIS A 445 11.15 -5.15 -11.33
N MET A 446 11.53 -3.93 -11.71
CA MET A 446 12.85 -3.58 -12.19
C MET A 446 13.67 -3.08 -11.00
N ARG A 447 14.79 -3.75 -10.70
CA ARG A 447 15.70 -3.37 -9.62
C ARG A 447 16.53 -2.15 -10.06
N ARG A 448 15.90 -0.97 -10.02
CA ARG A 448 16.52 0.31 -10.41
C ARG A 448 17.43 0.89 -9.33
N PHE A 449 17.13 0.65 -8.06
CA PHE A 449 17.86 1.25 -6.95
C PHE A 449 18.94 0.33 -6.43
N THR A 450 20.19 0.81 -6.44
CA THR A 450 21.35 0.10 -5.89
C THR A 450 22.09 1.01 -4.91
N LYS A 451 22.25 0.55 -3.65
CA LYS A 451 23.06 1.26 -2.65
C LYS A 451 24.54 0.96 -2.92
N ASN A 452 25.27 1.97 -3.37
CA ASN A 452 26.73 1.98 -3.42
C ASN A 452 27.28 2.40 -2.04
N ASN A 453 28.59 2.35 -1.83
CA ASN A 453 29.23 2.65 -0.53
C ASN A 453 28.90 4.05 0.03
N PHE A 454 28.58 5.02 -0.85
CA PHE A 454 28.39 6.43 -0.48
C PHE A 454 26.96 6.94 -0.66
N PHE A 455 26.20 6.42 -1.62
CA PHE A 455 24.85 6.89 -1.95
C PHE A 455 24.02 5.80 -2.65
N MET A 456 22.70 6.02 -2.73
CA MET A 456 21.81 5.21 -3.55
C MET A 456 21.81 5.74 -4.98
N GLU A 457 22.00 4.85 -5.96
CA GLU A 457 22.00 5.17 -7.39
C GLU A 457 20.72 4.62 -8.06
N LYS A 458 20.18 5.36 -9.04
CA LYS A 458 19.08 4.93 -9.90
C LYS A 458 19.63 4.52 -11.26
N ASN A 459 19.46 3.27 -11.63
CA ASN A 459 19.71 2.79 -12.99
C ASN A 459 18.64 3.35 -13.95
N PRO A 460 19.02 4.18 -14.95
CA PRO A 460 18.08 4.85 -15.86
C PRO A 460 17.67 3.97 -17.06
N THR A 461 18.15 2.73 -17.15
CA THR A 461 17.95 1.88 -18.34
C THR A 461 16.47 1.68 -18.66
N LEU A 462 16.05 2.09 -19.86
CA LEU A 462 14.70 1.84 -20.36
C LEU A 462 14.57 0.35 -20.69
N VAL A 463 13.45 -0.25 -20.32
CA VAL A 463 13.15 -1.64 -20.69
C VAL A 463 12.21 -1.61 -21.87
N ASN A 464 12.58 -2.26 -22.97
CA ASN A 464 11.74 -2.34 -24.16
C ASN A 464 10.84 -3.59 -24.04
N PHE A 465 9.55 -3.38 -23.76
CA PHE A 465 8.54 -4.43 -23.53
C PHE A 465 7.31 -4.30 -24.45
N PRO A 466 6.67 -5.41 -24.87
CA PRO A 466 5.41 -5.36 -25.57
C PRO A 466 4.24 -5.13 -24.60
N VAL A 467 3.36 -4.17 -24.92
CA VAL A 467 2.18 -3.83 -24.10
C VAL A 467 1.07 -4.88 -24.21
N LYS A 468 1.02 -5.65 -25.31
CA LYS A 468 0.10 -6.79 -25.51
C LYS A 468 0.84 -7.99 -26.10
N ASN A 469 0.29 -9.19 -25.92
CA ASN A 469 0.78 -10.47 -26.45
C ASN A 469 2.21 -10.82 -26.04
N LEU A 470 2.62 -10.52 -24.80
CA LEU A 470 3.86 -11.04 -24.23
C LEU A 470 3.75 -12.56 -24.05
N GLU A 471 4.44 -13.32 -24.89
CA GLU A 471 4.42 -14.79 -24.92
C GLU A 471 5.63 -15.35 -24.15
N LEU A 472 5.44 -15.71 -22.87
CA LEU A 472 6.56 -16.02 -21.97
C LEU A 472 7.30 -17.32 -22.31
N LYS A 473 6.62 -18.30 -22.93
CA LYS A 473 7.23 -19.59 -23.31
C LYS A 473 8.41 -19.43 -24.30
N ASP A 474 8.45 -18.31 -25.03
CA ASP A 474 9.47 -18.01 -26.04
C ASP A 474 10.74 -17.44 -25.38
N TYR A 475 10.71 -17.14 -24.07
CA TYR A 475 11.80 -16.56 -23.29
C TYR A 475 12.22 -17.41 -22.09
N ILE A 476 11.32 -18.25 -21.57
CA ILE A 476 11.58 -19.17 -20.45
C ILE A 476 11.00 -20.57 -20.76
N PRO A 477 11.76 -21.67 -20.59
CA PRO A 477 11.30 -23.02 -20.87
C PRO A 477 10.37 -23.51 -19.76
N LEU A 478 9.08 -23.27 -19.96
CA LEU A 478 8.03 -23.72 -19.05
C LEU A 478 7.87 -25.25 -19.11
N PRO A 479 7.53 -25.93 -18.00
CA PRO A 479 7.26 -27.36 -18.01
C PRO A 479 6.17 -27.72 -19.02
N ALA A 480 6.35 -28.85 -19.72
CA ALA A 480 5.33 -29.38 -20.61
C ALA A 480 4.01 -29.58 -19.84
N PRO A 481 2.86 -29.12 -20.38
CA PRO A 481 1.59 -29.26 -19.70
C PRO A 481 1.21 -30.74 -19.59
N LYS A 482 0.40 -31.07 -18.58
CA LYS A 482 -0.18 -32.41 -18.45
C LYS A 482 -1.12 -32.67 -19.62
N GLU A 483 -1.28 -33.94 -20.00
CA GLU A 483 -2.24 -34.33 -21.03
C GLU A 483 -3.63 -33.75 -20.72
N ASN A 484 -4.21 -33.06 -21.72
CA ASN A 484 -5.45 -32.25 -21.66
C ASN A 484 -5.34 -30.80 -21.14
N GLU A 485 -4.19 -30.31 -20.66
CA GLU A 485 -4.02 -28.88 -20.33
C GLU A 485 -3.34 -28.10 -21.47
N LYS A 486 -3.87 -26.91 -21.81
CA LYS A 486 -3.17 -25.95 -22.69
C LYS A 486 -2.24 -25.07 -21.86
N LEU A 487 -0.96 -24.96 -22.25
CA LEU A 487 -0.01 -24.04 -21.65
C LEU A 487 -0.46 -22.58 -21.86
N ARG A 488 -0.78 -21.87 -20.77
CA ARG A 488 -1.21 -20.46 -20.80
C ARG A 488 -0.03 -19.54 -20.50
N SER A 489 0.65 -19.10 -21.56
CA SER A 489 1.89 -18.30 -21.48
C SER A 489 1.80 -16.90 -22.10
N LYS A 490 0.65 -16.52 -22.68
CA LYS A 490 0.40 -15.17 -23.20
C LYS A 490 -0.16 -14.21 -22.14
N TYR A 491 0.36 -13.00 -22.16
CA TYR A 491 0.04 -11.92 -21.24
C TYR A 491 -0.15 -10.57 -21.94
N ASP A 492 -1.05 -9.74 -21.41
CA ASP A 492 -1.13 -8.31 -21.72
C ASP A 492 -0.77 -7.48 -20.49
N LEU A 493 -0.14 -6.32 -20.69
CA LEU A 493 0.17 -5.38 -19.63
C LEU A 493 -1.11 -4.65 -19.20
N ILE A 494 -1.42 -4.62 -17.89
CA ILE A 494 -2.61 -3.94 -17.35
C ILE A 494 -2.28 -2.76 -16.44
N ALA A 495 -1.07 -2.73 -15.86
CA ALA A 495 -0.55 -1.59 -15.11
C ALA A 495 0.99 -1.50 -15.20
N ASN A 496 1.52 -0.28 -15.21
CA ASN A 496 2.96 0.01 -15.27
C ASN A 496 3.26 1.24 -14.39
N ILE A 497 3.83 0.99 -13.21
CA ILE A 497 4.30 2.01 -12.26
C ILE A 497 5.67 2.50 -12.72
N VAL A 498 5.88 3.81 -12.63
CA VAL A 498 7.11 4.52 -13.04
C VAL A 498 7.59 5.36 -11.86
N HIS A 499 8.90 5.57 -11.78
CA HIS A 499 9.54 6.48 -10.82
C HIS A 499 10.35 7.52 -11.58
N ASP A 500 9.93 8.78 -11.49
CA ASP A 500 10.62 9.92 -12.10
C ASP A 500 11.51 10.62 -11.06
N GLY A 501 12.58 11.26 -11.51
CA GLY A 501 13.55 11.92 -10.61
C GLY A 501 14.59 10.96 -9.99
N LYS A 502 15.23 11.44 -8.92
CA LYS A 502 16.37 10.80 -8.22
C LYS A 502 15.90 9.86 -7.08
N PRO A 503 16.76 8.93 -6.60
CA PRO A 503 16.50 8.23 -5.34
C PRO A 503 16.23 9.20 -4.18
N GLY A 504 15.16 8.99 -3.42
CA GLY A 504 14.81 9.76 -2.22
C GLY A 504 14.20 11.16 -2.46
N GLU A 505 14.25 11.69 -3.69
CA GLU A 505 13.64 12.98 -4.07
C GLU A 505 12.67 12.84 -5.27
N GLY A 506 12.35 11.59 -5.66
CA GLY A 506 11.55 11.30 -6.84
C GLY A 506 10.04 11.25 -6.59
N SER A 507 9.28 10.99 -7.64
CA SER A 507 7.83 10.83 -7.58
C SER A 507 7.36 9.60 -8.35
N TYR A 508 6.39 8.90 -7.80
CA TYR A 508 5.76 7.75 -8.44
C TYR A 508 4.48 8.14 -9.18
N ARG A 509 4.31 7.57 -10.38
CA ARG A 509 3.06 7.62 -11.16
C ARG A 509 2.77 6.24 -11.75
N VAL A 510 1.55 6.02 -12.23
CA VAL A 510 1.15 4.74 -12.81
C VAL A 510 0.34 4.90 -14.09
N PHE A 511 0.74 4.15 -15.11
CA PHE A 511 -0.07 3.90 -16.29
C PHE A 511 -0.98 2.69 -16.03
N VAL A 512 -2.26 2.79 -16.39
CA VAL A 512 -3.24 1.72 -16.22
C VAL A 512 -4.13 1.55 -17.45
N GLN A 513 -4.46 0.30 -17.79
CA GLN A 513 -5.33 -0.01 -18.92
C GLN A 513 -6.81 -0.07 -18.52
N ARG A 514 -7.69 0.49 -19.36
CA ARG A 514 -9.15 0.43 -19.20
C ARG A 514 -9.77 -0.59 -20.17
N LYS A 515 -10.08 -1.79 -19.66
CA LYS A 515 -10.51 -2.97 -20.45
C LYS A 515 -11.70 -2.75 -21.40
N SER A 516 -12.59 -1.81 -21.10
CA SER A 516 -13.80 -1.53 -21.89
C SER A 516 -13.53 -0.77 -23.20
N GLU A 517 -12.43 -0.01 -23.29
CA GLU A 517 -11.98 0.69 -24.52
C GLU A 517 -10.56 0.32 -24.97
N GLU A 518 -9.81 -0.43 -24.16
CA GLU A 518 -8.37 -0.73 -24.31
C GLU A 518 -7.43 0.49 -24.23
N LEU A 519 -7.97 1.67 -23.88
CA LEU A 519 -7.24 2.91 -23.65
C LEU A 519 -6.36 2.82 -22.39
N TRP A 520 -5.34 3.69 -22.36
CA TRP A 520 -4.43 3.83 -21.22
C TRP A 520 -4.64 5.17 -20.54
N TYR A 521 -4.59 5.16 -19.21
CA TYR A 521 -4.64 6.36 -18.39
C TYR A 521 -3.37 6.47 -17.57
N GLU A 522 -2.76 7.64 -17.59
CA GLU A 522 -1.68 8.06 -16.71
C GLU A 522 -2.31 8.64 -15.43
N MET A 523 -1.83 8.20 -14.27
CA MET A 523 -2.32 8.61 -12.97
C MET A 523 -1.15 9.00 -12.07
N GLN A 524 -1.14 10.26 -11.63
CA GLN A 524 -0.18 10.78 -10.65
C GLN A 524 -0.96 11.53 -9.57
N ASP A 525 -1.17 10.85 -8.44
CA ASP A 525 -2.04 11.31 -7.36
C ASP A 525 -3.43 11.75 -7.86
N LEU A 526 -3.70 13.07 -7.84
CA LEU A 526 -4.95 13.67 -8.29
C LEU A 526 -5.02 13.89 -9.82
N HIS A 527 -3.89 13.92 -10.51
CA HIS A 527 -3.87 14.09 -11.96
C HIS A 527 -4.17 12.76 -12.65
N VAL A 528 -5.16 12.77 -13.55
CA VAL A 528 -5.51 11.64 -14.42
C VAL A 528 -5.63 12.16 -15.84
N SER A 529 -4.93 11.54 -16.78
CA SER A 529 -4.94 11.90 -18.21
C SER A 529 -4.95 10.65 -19.08
N GLU A 530 -5.53 10.76 -20.29
CA GLU A 530 -5.45 9.68 -21.29
C GLU A 530 -4.07 9.71 -21.95
N THR A 531 -3.50 8.54 -22.25
CA THR A 531 -2.18 8.41 -22.87
C THR A 531 -2.15 7.29 -23.92
N LEU A 532 -1.13 7.35 -24.79
CA LEU A 532 -0.96 6.37 -25.86
C LEU A 532 -0.13 5.16 -25.37
N PRO A 533 -0.44 3.92 -25.82
CA PRO A 533 0.34 2.71 -25.46
C PRO A 533 1.85 2.84 -25.69
N GLN A 534 2.27 3.62 -26.69
CA GLN A 534 3.66 3.92 -27.01
C GLN A 534 4.35 4.72 -25.89
N MET A 535 3.65 5.64 -25.23
CA MET A 535 4.20 6.42 -24.11
C MET A 535 4.44 5.55 -22.88
N VAL A 536 3.56 4.57 -22.64
CA VAL A 536 3.74 3.55 -21.59
C VAL A 536 5.04 2.78 -21.83
N ALA A 537 5.29 2.35 -23.07
CA ALA A 537 6.48 1.57 -23.46
C ALA A 537 7.81 2.36 -23.42
N LEU A 538 7.76 3.70 -23.49
CA LEU A 538 8.94 4.58 -23.44
C LEU A 538 9.32 5.04 -22.03
N SER A 539 8.58 4.61 -21.00
CA SER A 539 8.77 5.07 -19.62
C SER A 539 9.86 4.32 -18.84
N GLU A 540 10.40 4.96 -17.79
CA GLU A 540 11.30 4.32 -16.80
C GLU A 540 10.55 3.31 -15.91
N THR A 541 9.94 2.28 -16.52
CA THR A 541 9.17 1.22 -15.84
C THR A 541 9.88 0.74 -14.57
N TYR A 542 9.16 0.80 -13.45
CA TYR A 542 9.63 0.39 -12.14
C TYR A 542 8.97 -0.91 -11.69
N MET A 543 7.65 -1.04 -11.88
CA MET A 543 6.91 -2.26 -11.58
C MET A 543 5.69 -2.43 -12.50
N GLN A 544 5.52 -3.64 -13.04
CA GLN A 544 4.54 -3.98 -14.06
C GLN A 544 3.61 -5.08 -13.55
N ILE A 545 2.32 -4.97 -13.85
CA ILE A 545 1.34 -6.03 -13.67
C ILE A 545 0.82 -6.46 -15.04
N TYR A 546 0.97 -7.75 -15.33
CA TYR A 546 0.48 -8.40 -16.55
C TYR A 546 -0.67 -9.35 -16.23
N GLU A 547 -1.65 -9.48 -17.12
CA GLU A 547 -2.79 -10.41 -17.03
C GLU A 547 -2.66 -11.55 -18.05
N GLN A 548 -2.81 -12.80 -17.59
CA GLN A 548 -2.78 -14.00 -18.41
C GLN A 548 -4.02 -14.10 -19.30
N HIS A 549 -3.83 -14.38 -20.59
CA HIS A 549 -4.92 -14.60 -21.55
C HIS A 549 -5.86 -15.74 -21.13
N GLN A 550 -7.15 -15.43 -21.05
CA GLN A 550 -8.21 -16.40 -20.83
C GLN A 550 -8.77 -16.89 -22.18
N GLN A 551 -8.10 -17.89 -22.76
CA GLN A 551 -8.72 -18.83 -23.71
C GLN A 551 -9.70 -19.77 -22.99
#